data_AF-A0A7X2LC24-F1
#
_entry.id   AF-A0A7X2LC24-F1
#
_cell.length_a   1.000
_cell.length_b   1.000
_cell.length_c   1.000
_cell.angle_alpha   90.00
_cell.angle_beta   90.00
_cell.angle_gamma   90.00
#
_symmetry.space_group_name_H-M   'P 1'
#
loop_
_entity.id
_entity.type
_entity.pdbx_description
1 polymer ?
#
loop_
_entity_poly.entity_id
_entity_poly.type
_entity_poly.pdbx_seq_one_letter_code
_entity_poly.pdbx_strand_id
1 'polypeptide(L)'
;MRLTTKGRFAVTAMIDLALRQEQGPVTLAGISQRQKISLSYLEQLFGKLRRHEIVESVRGPGGGYSLARRADDVTVADIIIAVDEPLDATQCGGKGNCGGEEHVGGHTGRCMTHDLWATLNQKMVEYLDSVSLQNLVDQQRERQPEVIQDMREARPARRERAPARARSVDAPAAASVAAEPVKRAPLVNSVFSLAQS
;
A
#
# COMPACT_ATOMS: atom_id res chain seq x y z
N MET A 1 13.01 16.50 13.87
CA MET A 1 11.74 16.08 13.33
C MET A 1 12.13 14.79 12.68
N ARG A 2 11.53 13.67 13.08
CA ARG A 2 11.82 12.40 12.44
C ARG A 2 10.68 12.11 11.49
N LEU A 3 10.76 12.64 10.27
CA LEU A 3 9.90 12.16 9.19
C LEU A 3 10.49 10.83 8.71
N THR A 4 10.04 9.74 9.32
CA THR A 4 10.56 8.41 9.00
C THR A 4 9.81 7.79 7.83
N THR A 5 10.30 6.63 7.39
CA THR A 5 9.62 5.79 6.39
C THR A 5 8.18 5.44 6.78
N LYS A 6 7.87 5.39 8.08
CA LYS A 6 6.52 5.12 8.58
C LYS A 6 5.52 6.21 8.19
N GLY A 7 5.88 7.49 8.35
CA GLY A 7 5.05 8.61 7.92
C GLY A 7 4.79 8.57 6.42
N ARG A 8 5.84 8.29 5.63
CA ARG A 8 5.71 8.10 4.17
C ARG A 8 4.73 6.98 3.81
N PHE A 9 4.83 5.82 4.46
CA PHE A 9 3.94 4.70 4.22
C PHE A 9 2.49 4.99 4.64
N ALA A 10 2.30 5.68 5.76
CA ALA A 10 0.97 6.12 6.20
C ALA A 10 0.32 7.05 5.18
N VAL A 11 1.02 8.09 4.74
CA VAL A 11 0.52 9.03 3.73
C VAL A 11 0.22 8.32 2.41
N THR A 12 1.11 7.44 1.95
CA THR A 12 0.92 6.68 0.71
C THR A 12 -0.32 5.79 0.78
N ALA A 13 -0.52 5.10 1.91
CA ALA A 13 -1.69 4.25 2.09
C ALA A 13 -3.00 5.05 2.21
N MET A 14 -2.95 6.24 2.82
CA MET A 14 -4.10 7.15 2.92
C MET A 14 -4.51 7.73 1.55
N ILE A 15 -3.54 8.07 0.69
CA ILE A 15 -3.82 8.49 -0.69
C ILE A 15 -4.49 7.34 -1.47
N ASP A 16 -3.96 6.12 -1.35
CA ASP A 16 -4.53 4.95 -2.04
C ASP A 16 -5.95 4.62 -1.58
N LEU A 17 -6.23 4.76 -0.28
CA LEU A 17 -7.56 4.67 0.30
C LEU A 17 -8.49 5.73 -0.30
N ALA A 18 -8.09 7.01 -0.24
CA ALA A 18 -8.92 8.13 -0.66
C ALA A 18 -9.22 8.13 -2.16
N LEU A 19 -8.30 7.63 -3.00
CA LEU A 19 -8.53 7.47 -4.44
C LEU A 19 -9.61 6.45 -4.80
N ARG A 20 -9.92 5.52 -3.90
CA ARG A 20 -10.74 4.33 -4.21
C ARG A 20 -12.00 4.18 -3.36
N GLN A 21 -12.13 4.97 -2.29
CA GLN A 21 -13.29 4.92 -1.39
C GLN A 21 -14.63 5.20 -2.09
N GLU A 22 -14.63 5.87 -3.25
CA GLU A 22 -15.85 6.11 -4.05
C GLU A 22 -16.54 4.81 -4.51
N GLN A 23 -15.80 3.69 -4.57
CA GLN A 23 -16.30 2.37 -4.96
C GLN A 23 -16.71 1.52 -3.73
N GLY A 24 -16.61 2.08 -2.52
CA GLY A 24 -16.87 1.41 -1.26
C GLY A 24 -15.61 1.21 -0.40
N PRO A 25 -15.72 0.49 0.73
CA PRO A 25 -14.62 0.26 1.66
C PRO A 25 -13.42 -0.44 1.00
N VAL A 26 -12.21 0.03 1.32
CA VAL A 26 -10.97 -0.49 0.73
C VAL A 26 -10.29 -1.48 1.68
N THR A 27 -9.96 -2.67 1.19
CA THR A 27 -9.26 -3.68 1.98
C THR A 27 -7.78 -3.37 2.14
N LEU A 28 -7.22 -3.59 3.34
CA LEU A 28 -5.77 -3.47 3.56
C LEU A 28 -4.96 -4.44 2.71
N ALA A 29 -5.50 -5.63 2.40
CA ALA A 29 -4.89 -6.56 1.46
C ALA A 29 -4.73 -5.96 0.06
N GLY A 30 -5.75 -5.22 -0.42
CA GLY A 30 -5.67 -4.49 -1.68
C GLY A 30 -4.60 -3.39 -1.66
N ILE A 31 -4.55 -2.60 -0.58
CA ILE A 31 -3.52 -1.56 -0.41
C ILE A 31 -2.12 -2.19 -0.38
N SER A 32 -1.95 -3.29 0.37
CA SER A 32 -0.70 -4.04 0.50
C SER A 32 -0.15 -4.46 -0.86
N GLN A 33 -1.00 -5.02 -1.72
CA GLN A 33 -0.60 -5.48 -3.05
C GLN A 33 -0.20 -4.35 -4.00
N ARG A 34 -0.91 -3.22 -3.96
CA ARG A 34 -0.66 -2.05 -4.82
C ARG A 34 0.57 -1.27 -4.39
N GLN A 35 0.68 -0.99 -3.09
CA GLN A 35 1.72 -0.12 -2.54
C GLN A 35 2.98 -0.89 -2.11
N LYS A 36 2.97 -2.22 -2.20
CA LYS A 36 4.08 -3.10 -1.78
C LYS A 36 4.48 -2.88 -0.32
N ILE A 37 3.48 -2.65 0.53
CA ILE A 37 3.62 -2.51 1.99
C ILE A 37 3.06 -3.79 2.62
N SER A 38 3.72 -4.37 3.62
CA SER A 38 3.23 -5.59 4.24
C SER A 38 1.88 -5.37 4.93
N LEU A 39 1.00 -6.37 4.85
CA LEU A 39 -0.34 -6.31 5.45
C LEU A 39 -0.27 -6.03 6.96
N SER A 40 0.58 -6.75 7.68
CA SER A 40 0.76 -6.56 9.13
C SER A 40 1.18 -5.14 9.49
N TYR A 41 1.99 -4.50 8.65
CA TYR A 41 2.39 -3.12 8.90
C TYR A 41 1.26 -2.14 8.64
N LEU A 42 0.46 -2.35 7.59
CA LEU A 42 -0.75 -1.56 7.35
C LEU A 42 -1.77 -1.71 8.48
N GLU A 43 -1.95 -2.91 9.04
CA GLU A 43 -2.83 -3.13 10.20
C GLU A 43 -2.40 -2.30 11.40
N GLN A 44 -1.09 -2.22 11.68
CA GLN A 44 -0.55 -1.37 12.74
C GLN A 44 -0.85 0.11 12.46
N LEU A 45 -0.57 0.60 11.25
CA LEU A 45 -0.79 2.00 10.88
C LEU A 45 -2.27 2.38 10.96
N PHE A 46 -3.15 1.59 10.34
CA PHE A 46 -4.59 1.84 10.30
C PHE A 46 -5.23 1.67 11.67
N GLY A 47 -4.68 0.81 12.53
CA GLY A 47 -5.07 0.74 13.94
C GLY A 47 -4.85 2.07 14.67
N LYS A 48 -3.79 2.82 14.36
CA LYS A 48 -3.56 4.16 14.94
C LYS A 48 -4.45 5.21 14.29
N LEU A 49 -4.52 5.24 12.96
CA LEU A 49 -5.36 6.17 12.21
C LEU A 49 -6.84 6.08 12.63
N ARG A 50 -7.32 4.86 12.94
CA ARG A 50 -8.67 4.61 13.46
C ARG A 50 -8.87 5.17 14.87
N ARG A 51 -7.85 5.09 15.75
CA ARG A 51 -7.92 5.68 17.10
C ARG A 51 -7.98 7.20 17.08
N HIS A 52 -7.42 7.82 16.03
CA HIS A 52 -7.48 9.26 15.78
C HIS A 52 -8.66 9.67 14.90
N GLU A 53 -9.64 8.78 14.66
CA GLU A 53 -10.86 9.09 13.92
C GLU A 53 -10.60 9.64 12.50
N ILE A 54 -9.49 9.23 11.89
CA ILE A 54 -9.17 9.58 10.49
C ILE A 54 -9.79 8.56 9.54
N VAL A 55 -9.83 7.29 9.97
CA VAL A 55 -10.42 6.18 9.20
C VAL A 55 -11.40 5.41 10.06
N GLU A 56 -12.40 4.83 9.40
CA GLU A 56 -13.35 3.90 10.00
C GLU A 56 -13.18 2.51 9.39
N SER A 57 -13.63 1.48 10.12
CA SER A 57 -13.50 0.08 9.70
C SER A 57 -14.88 -0.54 9.52
N VAL A 58 -15.14 -1.07 8.33
CA VAL A 58 -16.37 -1.81 8.01
C VAL A 58 -16.08 -3.31 8.06
N ARG A 59 -16.86 -4.06 8.85
CA ARG A 59 -16.72 -5.52 8.99
C ARG A 59 -17.62 -6.27 8.01
N GLY A 60 -17.25 -7.52 7.71
CA GLY A 60 -18.04 -8.43 6.87
C GLY A 60 -17.44 -8.65 5.48
N PRO A 61 -18.08 -9.50 4.65
CA PRO A 61 -17.68 -9.70 3.26
C PRO A 61 -17.71 -8.37 2.49
N GLY A 62 -16.61 -8.02 1.82
CA GLY A 62 -16.47 -6.71 1.17
C GLY A 62 -16.19 -5.55 2.13
N GLY A 63 -15.93 -5.83 3.41
CA GLY A 63 -15.49 -4.85 4.39
C GLY A 63 -14.08 -4.33 4.14
N GLY A 64 -13.64 -3.38 4.95
CA GLY A 64 -12.36 -2.69 4.77
C GLY A 64 -12.32 -1.42 5.58
N TYR A 65 -11.64 -0.41 5.03
CA TYR A 65 -11.54 0.92 5.63
C TYR A 65 -12.14 1.98 4.70
N SER A 66 -12.68 3.03 5.28
CA SER A 66 -13.11 4.28 4.63
C SER A 66 -12.59 5.47 5.42
N LEU A 67 -12.57 6.67 4.83
CA LEU A 67 -12.28 7.88 5.59
C LEU A 67 -13.43 8.18 6.54
N ALA A 68 -13.11 8.48 7.80
CA ALA A 68 -14.09 8.90 8.80
C ALA A 68 -14.41 10.41 8.70
N ARG A 69 -13.51 11.18 8.09
CA ARG A 69 -13.62 12.63 7.83
C ARG A 69 -13.47 12.90 6.33
N ARG A 70 -13.89 14.07 5.86
CA ARG A 70 -13.66 14.44 4.45
C ARG A 70 -12.16 14.53 4.19
N ALA A 71 -11.73 14.18 2.98
CA ALA A 71 -10.31 14.27 2.59
C ALA A 71 -9.79 15.72 2.63
N ASP A 72 -10.68 16.71 2.50
CA ASP A 72 -10.36 18.13 2.68
C ASP A 72 -9.97 18.48 4.12
N ASP A 73 -10.57 17.80 5.10
CA ASP A 73 -10.42 18.07 6.53
C ASP A 73 -9.26 17.27 7.17
N VAL A 74 -8.57 16.43 6.40
CA VAL A 74 -7.47 15.60 6.87
C VAL A 74 -6.17 16.15 6.29
N THR A 75 -5.30 16.70 7.14
CA THR A 75 -4.00 17.23 6.71
C THR A 75 -2.91 16.15 6.71
N VAL A 76 -1.80 16.41 6.04
CA VAL A 76 -0.62 15.51 6.12
C VAL A 76 -0.07 15.50 7.55
N ALA A 77 -0.11 16.63 8.25
CA ALA A 77 0.25 16.70 9.67
C ALA A 77 -0.62 15.77 10.53
N ASP A 78 -1.94 15.75 10.34
CA ASP A 78 -2.85 14.83 11.04
C ASP A 78 -2.44 13.38 10.88
N ILE A 79 -2.14 12.96 9.65
CA ILE A 79 -1.76 11.58 9.33
C ILE A 79 -0.45 11.21 10.05
N ILE A 80 0.54 12.10 10.03
CA ILE A 80 1.87 11.86 10.64
C ILE A 80 1.76 11.79 12.17
N ILE A 81 1.03 12.73 12.77
CA ILE A 81 0.79 12.76 14.22
C ILE A 81 0.06 11.49 14.64
N ALA A 82 -0.99 11.10 13.92
CA ALA A 82 -1.81 9.95 14.24
C ALA A 82 -1.04 8.61 14.22
N VAL A 83 0.03 8.50 13.44
CA VAL A 83 0.87 7.29 13.44
C VAL A 83 1.97 7.30 14.50
N ASP A 84 1.93 8.22 15.46
CA ASP A 84 2.94 8.45 16.51
C ASP A 84 4.32 8.78 15.94
N GLU A 85 4.38 9.69 14.96
CA GLU A 85 5.65 10.27 14.51
C GLU A 85 5.80 11.68 15.09
N PRO A 86 6.76 11.90 16.00
CA PRO A 86 6.94 13.21 16.61
C PRO A 86 7.39 14.25 15.58
N LEU A 87 6.58 15.29 15.42
CA LEU A 87 6.87 16.48 14.62
C LEU A 87 7.77 17.48 15.39
N ASP A 88 8.84 16.99 16.01
CA ASP A 88 9.78 17.84 16.75
C ASP A 88 11.23 17.62 16.31
N ALA A 89 11.91 18.71 15.93
CA ALA A 89 13.33 18.79 15.57
C ALA A 89 14.27 19.23 16.64
N THR A 90 13.74 19.69 17.75
CA THR A 90 14.53 19.94 18.92
C THR A 90 14.61 18.67 19.76
N GLN A 91 15.70 18.47 20.51
CA GLN A 91 15.75 17.42 21.54
C GLN A 91 14.99 17.85 22.82
N CYS A 92 14.37 19.04 22.79
CA CYS A 92 13.79 19.72 23.94
C CYS A 92 12.33 20.14 23.74
N GLY A 93 11.59 19.63 22.75
CA GLY A 93 10.17 19.97 22.60
C GLY A 93 9.87 21.43 22.23
N GLY A 94 10.87 22.20 21.80
CA GLY A 94 10.76 23.67 21.66
C GLY A 94 10.70 24.42 22.99
N LYS A 95 10.83 23.75 24.14
CA LYS A 95 10.63 24.32 25.48
C LYS A 95 11.84 25.09 26.02
N GLY A 96 12.95 25.07 25.29
CA GLY A 96 14.18 25.76 25.68
C GLY A 96 14.88 25.17 26.91
N ASN A 97 14.48 23.98 27.35
CA ASN A 97 15.10 23.21 28.43
C ASN A 97 16.15 22.22 27.89
N CYS A 98 16.92 22.63 26.88
CA CYS A 98 17.78 21.75 26.10
C CYS A 98 19.09 21.35 26.81
N GLY A 99 19.21 21.63 28.12
CA GLY A 99 20.26 21.11 28.98
C GLY A 99 19.76 19.87 29.71
N GLY A 100 20.31 18.70 29.40
CA GLY A 100 20.13 17.51 30.21
C GLY A 100 20.82 17.63 31.58
N GLU A 101 20.55 16.66 32.47
CA GLU A 101 21.11 16.55 33.83
C GLU A 101 22.65 16.41 33.85
N GLU A 102 23.30 16.23 32.69
CA GLU A 102 24.71 15.84 32.54
C GLU A 102 25.58 16.88 31.80
N HIS A 103 25.20 18.16 31.81
CA HIS A 103 26.09 19.23 31.33
C HIS A 103 26.92 19.84 32.46
N VAL A 104 28.15 19.33 32.61
CA VAL A 104 29.24 19.96 33.36
C VAL A 104 29.61 21.27 32.64
N GLY A 105 28.95 22.38 33.00
CA GLY A 105 29.24 23.67 32.36
C GLY A 105 28.24 24.82 32.51
N GLY A 106 27.26 24.74 33.43
CA GLY A 106 26.54 25.95 33.89
C GLY A 106 25.60 26.65 32.91
N HIS A 107 25.18 26.00 31.82
CA HIS A 107 24.12 26.53 30.96
C HIS A 107 22.75 25.93 31.32
N THR A 108 22.12 26.49 32.35
CA THR A 108 20.67 26.40 32.55
C THR A 108 19.97 27.22 31.47
N GLY A 109 19.76 26.66 30.28
CA GLY A 109 19.10 27.39 29.20
C GLY A 109 19.06 26.70 27.84
N ARG A 110 18.40 27.37 26.89
CA ARG A 110 18.28 27.01 25.47
C ARG A 110 19.64 26.60 24.90
N CYS A 111 19.68 25.50 24.13
CA CYS A 111 20.91 25.14 23.43
C CYS A 111 21.30 26.21 22.40
N MET A 112 22.59 26.28 22.06
CA MET A 112 23.14 27.29 21.13
C MET A 112 22.41 27.35 19.78
N THR A 113 21.83 26.23 19.34
CA THR A 113 21.12 26.11 18.06
C THR A 113 19.59 26.08 18.21
N HIS A 114 19.06 26.37 19.40
CA HIS A 114 17.64 26.21 19.72
C HIS A 114 16.72 26.96 18.76
N ASP A 115 16.92 28.27 18.59
CA ASP A 115 16.02 29.12 17.81
C ASP A 115 16.01 28.71 16.32
N LEU A 116 17.17 28.27 15.80
CA LEU A 116 17.29 27.74 14.43
C LEU A 116 16.41 26.49 14.25
N TRP A 117 16.55 25.50 15.13
CA TRP A 117 15.81 24.25 15.04
C TRP A 117 14.32 24.42 15.34
N ALA A 118 13.96 25.29 16.30
CA ALA A 118 12.58 25.60 16.62
C ALA A 118 11.88 26.30 15.44
N THR A 119 12.52 27.28 14.82
CA THR A 119 11.99 27.99 13.64
C THR A 119 11.82 27.04 12.45
N LEU A 120 12.80 26.16 12.20
CA LEU A 120 12.69 25.16 11.15
C LEU A 120 11.52 24.19 11.42
N ASN A 121 11.39 23.72 12.66
CA ASN A 121 10.30 22.83 13.04
C ASN A 121 8.92 23.46 12.81
N GLN A 122 8.77 24.73 13.21
CA GLN A 122 7.55 25.48 13.01
C GLN A 122 7.16 25.56 11.53
N LYS A 123 8.09 25.95 10.66
CA LYS A 123 7.85 26.02 9.21
C LYS A 123 7.50 24.67 8.58
N MET A 124 8.11 23.59 9.06
CA MET A 124 7.82 22.24 8.56
C MET A 124 6.41 21.80 8.96
N VAL A 125 6.01 22.03 10.21
CA VAL A 125 4.65 21.72 10.68
C VAL A 125 3.62 22.55 9.91
N GLU A 126 3.84 23.86 9.77
CA GLU A 126 2.96 24.74 8.98
C GLU A 126 2.78 24.24 7.55
N TYR A 127 3.86 23.81 6.90
CA TYR A 127 3.76 23.25 5.56
C TYR A 127 2.95 21.95 5.53
N LEU A 128 3.24 20.99 6.42
CA LEU A 128 2.52 19.71 6.47
C LEU A 128 1.04 19.88 6.82
N ASP A 129 0.70 20.90 7.62
CA ASP A 129 -0.67 21.23 7.97
C ASP A 129 -1.42 21.93 6.82
N SER A 130 -0.71 22.74 6.02
CA SER A 130 -1.30 23.40 4.84
C SER A 130 -1.68 22.45 3.70
N VAL A 131 -1.22 21.19 3.72
CA VAL A 131 -1.48 20.21 2.66
C VAL A 131 -2.55 19.23 3.13
N SER A 132 -3.72 19.24 2.50
CA SER A 132 -4.79 18.27 2.73
C SER A 132 -4.57 16.96 1.97
N LEU A 133 -5.23 15.89 2.42
CA LEU A 133 -5.28 14.62 1.72
C LEU A 133 -5.96 14.78 0.34
N GLN A 134 -6.99 15.63 0.25
CA GLN A 134 -7.64 15.94 -1.03
C GLN A 134 -6.65 16.54 -2.04
N ASN A 135 -5.82 17.51 -1.62
CA ASN A 135 -4.80 18.10 -2.50
C ASN A 135 -3.86 17.04 -3.08
N LEU A 136 -3.50 16.02 -2.30
CA LEU A 136 -2.66 14.92 -2.75
C LEU A 136 -3.39 13.99 -3.72
N VAL A 137 -4.68 13.73 -3.48
CA VAL A 137 -5.53 12.92 -4.36
C VAL A 137 -5.69 13.60 -5.72
N ASP A 138 -5.97 14.90 -5.74
CA ASP A 138 -6.16 15.68 -6.96
C ASP A 138 -4.89 15.70 -7.81
N GLN A 139 -3.73 15.91 -7.18
CA GLN A 139 -2.43 15.82 -7.86
C GLN A 139 -2.17 14.44 -8.46
N GLN A 140 -2.66 13.35 -7.85
CA GLN A 140 -2.53 12.01 -8.44
C GLN A 140 -3.47 11.82 -9.63
N ARG A 141 -4.69 12.38 -9.58
CA ARG A 141 -5.66 12.34 -10.68
C ARG A 141 -5.14 13.11 -11.90
N GLU A 142 -4.58 14.30 -11.70
CA GLU A 142 -3.99 15.10 -12.78
C GLU A 142 -2.78 14.42 -13.46
N ARG A 143 -2.01 13.64 -12.69
CA ARG A 143 -0.84 12.90 -13.20
C ARG A 143 -1.20 11.62 -13.93
N GLN A 144 -2.39 11.07 -13.73
CA GLN A 144 -2.91 9.96 -14.52
C GLN A 144 -3.67 10.55 -15.70
N PRO A 145 -3.06 10.74 -16.89
CA PRO A 145 -3.85 11.10 -18.05
C PRO A 145 -4.90 10.02 -18.22
N GLU A 146 -6.18 10.41 -18.25
CA GLU A 146 -7.28 9.49 -18.54
C GLU A 146 -6.89 8.69 -19.78
N VAL A 147 -6.74 7.37 -19.61
CA VAL A 147 -6.63 6.47 -20.74
C VAL A 147 -7.99 6.55 -21.42
N ILE A 148 -8.08 7.37 -22.48
CA ILE A 148 -9.19 7.37 -23.41
C ILE A 148 -9.32 5.91 -23.86
N GLN A 149 -10.33 5.21 -23.35
CA GLN A 149 -10.63 3.87 -23.81
C GLN A 149 -10.90 3.99 -25.30
N ASP A 150 -10.03 3.40 -26.13
CA ASP A 150 -10.21 3.33 -27.57
C ASP A 150 -11.50 2.54 -27.84
N MET A 151 -12.62 3.26 -27.96
CA MET A 151 -13.94 2.72 -28.31
C MET A 151 -14.02 2.37 -29.81
N ARG A 152 -12.96 1.79 -30.38
CA ARG A 152 -13.07 1.06 -31.64
C ARG A 152 -13.86 -0.21 -31.37
N GLU A 153 -15.17 -0.10 -31.57
CA GLU A 153 -16.14 -1.17 -31.62
C GLU A 153 -15.51 -2.43 -32.24
N ALA A 154 -15.59 -3.55 -31.51
CA ALA A 154 -15.19 -4.85 -31.99
C ALA A 154 -15.98 -5.17 -33.28
N ARG A 155 -15.33 -4.95 -34.43
CA ARG A 155 -15.86 -5.32 -35.75
C ARG A 155 -16.28 -6.79 -35.68
N PRO A 156 -17.56 -7.13 -35.87
CA PRO A 156 -18.01 -8.50 -35.69
C PRO A 156 -17.26 -9.41 -36.67
N ALA A 157 -16.64 -10.46 -36.11
CA ALA A 157 -15.92 -11.46 -36.87
C ALA A 157 -16.83 -11.98 -38.00
N ARG A 158 -16.30 -11.87 -39.22
CA ARG A 158 -16.97 -12.29 -40.46
C ARG A 158 -17.39 -13.76 -40.29
N ARG A 159 -18.69 -14.03 -40.30
CA ARG A 159 -19.29 -15.39 -40.28
C ARG A 159 -18.52 -16.32 -41.23
N GLU A 160 -17.80 -17.29 -40.69
CA GLU A 160 -17.30 -18.43 -41.44
C GLU A 160 -18.50 -19.25 -41.92
N ARG A 161 -18.56 -19.50 -43.24
CA ARG A 161 -19.57 -20.36 -43.85
C ARG A 161 -19.36 -21.80 -43.39
N ALA A 162 -20.42 -22.42 -42.87
CA ALA A 162 -20.47 -23.84 -42.55
C ALA A 162 -20.15 -24.70 -43.79
N PRO A 163 -19.34 -25.76 -43.69
CA PRO A 163 -19.20 -26.73 -44.76
C PRO A 163 -20.44 -27.63 -44.84
N ALA A 164 -20.82 -27.94 -46.07
CA ALA A 164 -21.99 -28.74 -46.42
C ALA A 164 -21.87 -30.20 -45.92
N ARG A 165 -23.02 -30.77 -45.53
CA ARG A 165 -23.22 -32.18 -45.13
C ARG A 165 -22.56 -33.16 -46.12
N ALA A 166 -21.73 -34.07 -45.61
CA ALA A 166 -21.39 -35.33 -46.26
C ALA A 166 -22.02 -36.50 -45.49
N ARG A 167 -22.54 -37.47 -46.24
CA ARG A 167 -23.42 -38.57 -45.81
C ARG A 167 -22.69 -39.68 -45.03
N SER A 168 -23.47 -40.34 -44.18
CA SER A 168 -23.20 -41.56 -43.42
C SER A 168 -22.85 -42.78 -44.27
N VAL A 169 -21.89 -43.59 -43.81
CA VAL A 169 -21.85 -45.05 -44.05
C VAL A 169 -21.33 -45.75 -42.79
N ASP A 170 -22.05 -46.79 -42.37
CA ASP A 170 -21.83 -47.63 -41.19
C ASP A 170 -20.58 -48.54 -41.25
N ALA A 171 -20.18 -49.02 -40.06
CA ALA A 171 -19.03 -49.86 -39.70
C ALA A 171 -19.10 -51.33 -40.23
N PRO A 172 -18.10 -52.24 -40.02
CA PRO A 172 -17.78 -52.79 -38.69
C PRO A 172 -16.29 -53.17 -38.43
N ALA A 173 -16.08 -53.72 -37.23
CA ALA A 173 -14.85 -53.97 -36.46
C ALA A 173 -13.91 -55.09 -36.95
N ALA A 174 -12.63 -55.04 -36.51
CA ALA A 174 -11.81 -56.22 -36.18
C ALA A 174 -10.51 -55.89 -35.40
N ALA A 175 -10.40 -56.52 -34.22
CA ALA A 175 -9.27 -57.28 -33.66
C ALA A 175 -7.91 -56.63 -33.26
N SER A 176 -7.45 -57.15 -32.13
CA SER A 176 -6.26 -56.89 -31.29
C SER A 176 -4.93 -57.37 -31.87
N VAL A 177 -3.80 -56.78 -31.43
CA VAL A 177 -2.63 -57.55 -30.92
C VAL A 177 -1.86 -56.72 -29.87
N ALA A 178 -1.48 -57.39 -28.78
CA ALA A 178 -0.71 -56.91 -27.64
C ALA A 178 0.81 -56.93 -27.88
N ALA A 179 1.55 -56.02 -27.23
CA ALA A 179 2.95 -56.23 -26.81
C ALA A 179 3.36 -55.23 -25.71
N GLU A 180 3.61 -55.75 -24.50
CA GLU A 180 4.43 -55.18 -23.41
C GLU A 180 5.64 -56.15 -23.22
N PRO A 181 6.68 -55.87 -22.40
CA PRO A 181 7.23 -54.61 -21.89
C PRO A 181 8.77 -54.54 -22.00
N VAL A 182 9.40 -53.37 -21.78
CA VAL A 182 10.81 -53.30 -21.32
C VAL A 182 10.92 -52.32 -20.16
N LYS A 183 11.26 -52.85 -18.98
CA LYS A 183 11.57 -52.13 -17.74
C LYS A 183 12.99 -51.57 -17.78
N ARG A 184 13.19 -50.33 -17.36
CA ARG A 184 14.42 -49.88 -16.66
C ARG A 184 14.06 -48.93 -15.53
N ALA A 185 14.65 -49.22 -14.37
CA ALA A 185 14.42 -48.61 -13.05
C ALA A 185 15.25 -47.30 -12.88
N PRO A 186 15.10 -46.56 -11.76
CA PRO A 186 15.29 -45.11 -11.69
C PRO A 186 16.75 -44.71 -11.38
N LEU A 187 17.13 -43.51 -11.81
CA LEU A 187 18.30 -42.81 -11.26
C LEU A 187 17.86 -41.85 -10.16
N VAL A 188 18.06 -42.30 -8.93
CA VAL A 188 18.27 -41.47 -7.75
C VAL A 188 19.56 -40.68 -7.94
N ASN A 189 19.55 -39.38 -7.64
CA ASN A 189 20.75 -38.71 -7.15
C ASN A 189 20.40 -37.94 -5.87
N SER A 190 20.80 -38.58 -4.78
CA SER A 190 21.01 -37.98 -3.47
C SER A 190 22.33 -37.21 -3.51
N VAL A 191 22.33 -35.94 -3.13
CA VAL A 191 23.47 -35.37 -2.38
C VAL A 191 22.93 -34.46 -1.27
N PHE A 192 23.13 -35.00 -0.07
CA PHE A 192 23.08 -34.44 1.27
C PHE A 192 23.81 -33.10 1.49
N SER A 193 23.22 -32.25 2.35
CA SER A 193 23.92 -31.62 3.50
C SER A 193 22.86 -31.06 4.46
N LEU A 194 22.57 -31.77 5.56
CA LEU A 194 23.23 -31.65 6.88
C LEU A 194 23.01 -30.28 7.54
N ALA A 195 22.01 -30.23 8.43
CA ALA A 195 21.92 -29.27 9.51
C ALA A 195 21.37 -29.98 10.76
N GLN A 196 22.27 -30.32 11.69
CA GLN A 196 22.00 -30.38 13.13
C GLN A 196 23.28 -29.99 13.86
N SER A 197 23.24 -28.85 14.54
CA SER A 197 23.56 -28.68 15.97
C SER A 197 23.12 -27.27 16.37
#